data_AF-A0AB37VC51-F1
#
_entry.id   AF-A0AB37VC51-F1
#
_cell.length_a   1.000
_cell.length_b   1.000
_cell.length_c   1.000
_cell.angle_alpha   90.00
_cell.angle_beta   90.00
_cell.angle_gamma   90.00
#
_symmetry.space_group_name_H-M   'P 1'
#
loop_
_entity.id
_entity.type
_entity.pdbx_description
1 polymer ?
#
loop_
_entity_poly.entity_id
_entity_poly.type
_entity_poly.pdbx_seq_one_letter_code
_entity_poly.pdbx_strand_id
1 'polypeptide(L)'
;MHDGFHLIEAKSGDLTHIAQFVSPPLDVALANPLAVWPQGARQMTAKLISTLPQVEAAAVISAEGYIHIYKNGFEDTIGEIQ
;
A
#
# COMPACT_ATOMS: atom_id res chain seq x y z
N MET A 1 -7.68 16.73 -6.75
CA MET A 1 -7.57 15.27 -6.58
C MET A 1 -6.61 14.77 -7.65
N HIS A 2 -5.61 14.00 -7.26
CA HIS A 2 -4.64 13.42 -8.19
C HIS A 2 -4.55 11.90 -7.91
N ASP A 3 -4.08 11.13 -8.88
CA ASP A 3 -3.95 9.67 -8.76
C ASP A 3 -2.51 9.28 -8.40
N GLY A 4 -2.33 8.05 -7.92
CA GLY A 4 -1.02 7.51 -7.53
C GLY A 4 -0.70 7.64 -6.04
N PHE A 5 0.46 7.12 -5.66
CA PHE A 5 0.95 7.06 -4.29
C PHE A 5 1.82 8.27 -3.94
N HIS A 6 1.80 8.64 -2.66
CA HIS A 6 2.77 9.55 -2.07
C HIS A 6 3.86 8.73 -1.39
N LEU A 7 5.11 9.20 -1.50
CA LEU A 7 6.23 8.57 -0.81
C LEU A 7 6.67 9.46 0.35
N ILE A 8 6.68 8.86 1.54
CA ILE A 8 7.05 9.53 2.79
C ILE A 8 8.33 8.87 3.29
N GLU A 9 9.33 9.67 3.65
CA GLU A 9 10.53 9.15 4.33
C GLU A 9 10.13 8.75 5.77
N ALA A 10 10.37 7.51 6.15
CA ALA A 10 9.78 6.92 7.35
C ALA A 10 10.31 7.50 8.67
N LYS A 11 11.52 8.08 8.70
CA LYS A 11 12.16 8.59 9.92
C LYS A 11 11.85 10.07 10.16
N SER A 12 11.89 10.90 9.13
CA SER A 12 11.62 12.34 9.20
C SER A 12 10.15 12.66 9.00
N GLY A 13 9.40 11.79 8.33
CA GLY A 13 8.01 12.04 7.93
C GLY A 13 7.90 12.98 6.72
N ASP A 14 9.00 13.28 6.04
CA ASP A 14 9.00 14.19 4.90
C ASP A 14 8.28 13.57 3.71
N LEU A 15 7.37 14.34 3.11
CA LEU A 15 6.76 14.01 1.83
C LEU A 15 7.79 14.23 0.72
N THR A 16 8.35 13.14 0.19
CA THR A 16 9.42 13.20 -0.81
C THR A 16 8.90 13.22 -2.23
N HIS A 17 7.79 12.52 -2.50
CA HIS A 17 7.19 12.44 -3.84
C HIS A 17 5.67 12.44 -3.75
N ILE A 18 5.05 13.02 -4.77
CA ILE A 18 3.60 13.19 -4.88
C ILE A 18 3.13 12.49 -6.16
N ALA A 19 1.96 11.84 -6.10
CA ALA A 19 1.26 11.30 -7.28
C ALA A 19 2.10 10.32 -8.13
N GLN A 20 2.87 9.45 -7.48
CA GLN A 20 3.74 8.49 -8.16
C GLN A 20 2.97 7.24 -8.59
N PHE A 21 3.24 6.77 -9.81
CA PHE A 21 2.86 5.43 -10.23
C PHE A 21 3.91 4.45 -9.75
N VAL A 22 3.50 3.48 -8.93
CA VAL A 22 4.39 2.47 -8.35
C VAL A 22 4.08 1.13 -8.98
N SER A 23 5.10 0.45 -9.50
CA SER A 23 4.97 -0.92 -10.01
C SER A 23 5.20 -1.91 -8.86
N PRO A 24 4.22 -2.76 -8.52
CA PRO A 24 4.38 -3.71 -7.43
C PRO A 24 5.24 -4.93 -7.81
N PRO A 25 5.93 -5.56 -6.84
CA PRO A 25 6.61 -6.84 -7.06
C PRO A 25 5.59 -7.97 -7.27
N LEU A 26 5.37 -8.36 -8.54
CA LEU A 26 4.37 -9.36 -8.91
C LEU A 26 4.81 -10.80 -8.65
N ASP A 27 6.10 -11.05 -8.49
CA ASP A 27 6.67 -12.36 -8.17
C ASP A 27 6.06 -12.94 -6.88
N VAL A 28 5.77 -12.09 -5.89
CA VAL A 28 5.08 -12.49 -4.65
C VAL A 28 3.67 -13.02 -4.93
N ALA A 29 2.93 -12.34 -5.81
CA ALA A 29 1.57 -12.77 -6.17
C ALA A 29 1.58 -14.05 -7.00
N LEU A 30 2.49 -14.14 -7.96
CA LEU A 30 2.63 -15.27 -8.87
C LEU A 30 3.11 -16.54 -8.15
N ALA A 31 3.90 -16.39 -7.08
CA ALA A 31 4.31 -17.51 -6.24
C ALA A 31 3.17 -18.12 -5.41
N ASN A 32 2.09 -17.37 -5.15
CA ASN A 32 0.93 -17.84 -4.39
C ASN A 32 -0.41 -17.45 -5.06
N PRO A 33 -0.75 -18.07 -6.19
CA PRO A 33 -1.94 -17.70 -6.97
C PRO A 33 -3.27 -18.03 -6.27
N LEU A 34 -3.24 -18.89 -5.25
CA LEU A 34 -4.43 -19.29 -4.48
C LEU A 34 -4.66 -18.40 -3.24
N ALA A 35 -3.77 -17.46 -2.95
CA ALA A 35 -3.96 -16.55 -1.82
C ALA A 35 -5.18 -15.64 -2.02
N VAL A 36 -5.74 -15.18 -0.91
CA VAL A 36 -6.76 -14.12 -0.94
C VAL A 36 -6.06 -12.78 -1.16
N TRP A 37 -6.18 -12.28 -2.38
CA TRP A 37 -5.68 -10.97 -2.79
C TRP A 37 -6.75 -9.90 -2.62
N PRO A 38 -6.38 -8.68 -2.18
CA PRO A 38 -7.33 -7.59 -2.09
C PRO A 38 -7.79 -7.18 -3.50
N GLN A 39 -9.02 -6.69 -3.58
CA GLN A 39 -9.57 -6.19 -4.84
C GLN A 39 -9.15 -4.73 -5.09
N GLY A 40 -8.89 -4.41 -6.36
CA GLY A 40 -8.53 -3.06 -6.79
C GLY A 40 -7.01 -2.81 -6.84
N ALA A 41 -6.60 -2.02 -7.84
CA ALA A 41 -5.19 -1.78 -8.13
C ALA A 41 -4.45 -1.10 -6.98
N ARG A 42 -5.09 -0.15 -6.27
CA ARG A 42 -4.48 0.54 -5.12
C ARG A 42 -4.21 -0.41 -3.96
N GLN A 43 -5.18 -1.24 -3.58
CA GLN A 43 -5.02 -2.20 -2.49
C GLN A 43 -4.01 -3.29 -2.84
N MET A 44 -4.08 -3.84 -4.07
CA MET A 44 -3.12 -4.83 -4.54
C MET A 44 -1.69 -4.26 -4.58
N THR A 45 -1.52 -3.03 -5.08
CA THR A 45 -0.21 -2.36 -5.08
C THR A 45 0.29 -2.15 -3.67
N ALA A 46 -0.52 -1.58 -2.77
CA ALA A 46 -0.12 -1.33 -1.38
C ALA A 46 0.32 -2.61 -0.66
N LYS A 47 -0.44 -3.71 -0.79
CA LYS A 47 -0.08 -5.01 -0.22
C LYS A 47 1.25 -5.51 -0.76
N LEU A 48 1.44 -5.52 -2.08
CA LEU A 48 2.65 -6.06 -2.70
C LEU A 48 3.87 -5.18 -2.45
N ILE A 49 3.78 -3.85 -2.55
CA ILE A 49 4.94 -2.99 -2.28
C ILE A 49 5.39 -3.08 -0.81
N SER A 50 4.47 -3.35 0.11
CA SER A 50 4.80 -3.52 1.54
C SER A 50 5.66 -4.75 1.83
N THR A 51 5.87 -5.65 0.86
CA THR A 51 6.81 -6.77 1.00
C THR A 51 8.24 -6.39 0.61
N LEU A 52 8.46 -5.21 0.03
CA LEU A 52 9.80 -4.74 -0.30
C LEU A 52 10.54 -4.35 0.99
N PRO A 53 11.80 -4.77 1.18
CA PRO A 53 12.57 -4.44 2.40
C PRO A 53 12.74 -2.94 2.67
N GLN A 54 12.59 -2.09 1.65
CA GLN A 54 12.72 -0.64 1.76
C GLN A 54 11.40 0.07 2.14
N VAL A 55 10.28 -0.65 2.17
CA VAL A 55 8.96 -0.10 2.47
C VAL A 55 8.56 -0.53 3.89
N GLU A 56 8.58 0.41 4.82
CA GLU A 56 8.14 0.18 6.21
C GLU A 56 6.65 -0.21 6.28
N ALA A 57 5.82 0.51 5.54
CA ALA A 57 4.39 0.27 5.40
C ALA A 57 3.85 0.96 4.15
N ALA A 58 2.68 0.50 3.67
CA ALA A 58 1.88 1.19 2.67
C ALA A 58 0.47 1.43 3.21
N ALA A 59 -0.05 2.64 3.08
CA ALA A 59 -1.41 2.97 3.53
C ALA A 59 -2.30 3.32 2.33
N VAL A 60 -3.57 2.87 2.39
CA VAL A 60 -4.63 3.26 1.45
C VAL A 60 -5.79 3.82 2.26
N ILE A 61 -6.17 5.05 1.94
CA ILE A 61 -7.43 5.63 2.42
C ILE A 61 -8.49 5.31 1.36
N SER A 62 -9.48 4.52 1.75
CA SER A 62 -10.60 4.13 0.89
C SER A 62 -11.54 5.31 0.65
N ALA A 63 -12.42 5.19 -0.35
CA ALA A 63 -13.42 6.23 -0.63
C ALA A 63 -14.45 6.34 0.53
N GLU A 64 -14.61 5.24 1.26
CA GLU A 64 -15.46 5.08 2.43
C GLU A 64 -14.82 5.62 3.71
N GLY A 65 -13.58 6.11 3.67
CA GLY A 65 -12.92 6.74 4.82
C GLY A 65 -12.17 5.76 5.75
N TYR A 66 -12.07 4.48 5.38
CA TYR A 66 -11.23 3.51 6.10
C TYR A 66 -9.76 3.64 5.73
N ILE A 67 -8.88 3.51 6.73
CA ILE A 67 -7.44 3.35 6.52
C ILE A 67 -7.08 1.88 6.53
N HIS A 68 -6.51 1.42 5.42
CA HIS A 68 -5.89 0.11 5.29
C HIS A 68 -4.38 0.28 5.35
N ILE A 69 -3.70 -0.34 6.32
CA ILE A 69 -2.24 -0.33 6.42
C ILE A 69 -1.71 -1.72 6.10
N TYR A 70 -0.78 -1.78 5.16
CA TYR A 70 -0.09 -3.01 4.78
C TYR A 70 1.34 -2.98 5.29
N LYS A 71 1.74 -4.05 5.98
CA LYS A 71 3.10 -4.27 6.48
C LYS A 71 3.54 -5.70 6.17
N ASN A 72 4.67 -5.85 5.49
CA ASN A 72 5.21 -7.16 5.10
C ASN A 72 4.16 -8.07 4.41
N GLY A 73 3.29 -7.47 3.58
CA GLY A 73 2.22 -8.19 2.87
C GLY A 73 0.97 -8.52 3.70
N PHE A 74 0.89 -8.13 4.98
CA PHE A 74 -0.28 -8.31 5.85
C PHE A 74 -1.04 -7.00 6.00
N GLU A 75 -2.37 -7.09 6.08
CA GLU A 75 -3.25 -5.95 6.27
C GLU A 75 -3.59 -5.76 7.76
N ASP A 76 -3.54 -4.52 8.22
CA ASP A 76 -4.04 -4.05 9.50
C ASP A 76 -5.01 -2.90 9.21
N THR A 77 -6.31 -3.14 9.41
CA THR A 77 -7.34 -2.12 9.17
C THR A 77 -7.49 -1.26 10.40
N ILE A 78 -7.08 0.01 10.31
CA ILE A 78 -7.19 0.97 11.42
C ILE A 78 -8.42 1.85 11.18
N GLY A 79 -9.60 1.30 11.50
CA GLY A 79 -10.85 2.04 11.72
C GLY A 79 -11.28 3.09 10.67
N GLU A 80 -12.30 3.87 11.03
CA GLU A 80 -12.82 5.00 10.26
C GLU A 80 -12.09 6.29 10.69
N ILE A 81 -11.70 7.16 9.76
CA ILE A 81 -11.23 8.51 10.11
C ILE A 81 -12.47 9.35 10.45
N GLN A 82 -12.65 9.68 11.75
CA GLN A 82 -13.68 10.63 12.20
C GLN A 82 -13.29 12.09 11.90
#